data_AF-A0A285K1D6-F1
#
_entry.id   AF-A0A285K1D6-F1
#
_cell.length_a   1.000
_cell.length_b   1.000
_cell.length_c   1.000
_cell.angle_alpha   90.00
_cell.angle_beta   90.00
_cell.angle_gamma   90.00
#
_symmetry.space_group_name_H-M   'P 1'
#
loop_
_entity.id
_entity.type
_entity.pdbx_description
1 polymer ?
#
loop_
_entity_poly.entity_id
_entity_poly.type
_entity_poly.pdbx_seq_one_letter_code
_entity_poly.pdbx_strand_id
1 'polypeptide(L)'
;MTVADRPATYREVFAEPSFRALFAARTLAIGATSLQIFALSVLVYAGTGSPLLSALAFAAGFLPQFAGGLLLGSLTDRLPARRLITIGYAVEAALAALLGLAHLPVAAGLLLVALVATGTPVFAGAAARVIAERLTGDAYVLGRSVSNMSSSAAQLLGLAGGGVAVAAVGPRAALLVAALCFAVATAAARFGLPPDPAVARVPQQRGAVRDSWAGARSMLSDRTIRRLLLVQWVPSALIAGAEALLVSYGGKRGFPPGAGAILMAAPAVGMLLGNFVVGRFLRPSLRERLAGAFVVVLGAPLIVLLLAPPFPAVVALLVLAGTGYAYGLGVQRAFLDAAPADRRGQLFALFSTGLMALQGVGPLLLGVIAEATTPTLAIALAGAATALIAPALRARP
;
A
#
# COMPACT_ATOMS: atom_id res chain seq x y z
N MET A 1 11.78 32.23 -29.54
CA MET A 1 11.89 31.51 -28.26
C MET A 1 10.50 31.38 -27.68
N THR A 2 9.91 30.19 -27.80
CA THR A 2 8.53 29.87 -27.44
C THR A 2 8.40 29.58 -25.94
N VAL A 3 7.23 29.86 -25.38
CA VAL A 3 6.86 29.93 -23.94
C VAL A 3 6.94 28.58 -23.18
N ALA A 4 7.60 27.55 -23.70
CA ALA A 4 7.40 26.16 -23.27
C ALA A 4 8.39 25.59 -22.24
N ASP A 5 9.36 26.35 -21.71
CA ASP A 5 10.48 25.78 -20.93
C ASP A 5 10.66 26.42 -19.54
N ARG A 6 9.55 26.69 -18.83
CA ARG A 6 9.57 27.10 -17.42
C ARG A 6 9.24 25.91 -16.52
N PRO A 7 10.10 25.56 -15.53
CA PRO A 7 9.81 24.48 -14.60
C PRO A 7 8.56 24.85 -13.77
N ALA A 8 7.55 23.99 -13.81
CA ALA A 8 6.31 24.19 -13.07
C ALA A 8 6.57 24.22 -11.56
N THR A 9 5.98 25.19 -10.85
CA THR A 9 6.19 25.34 -9.40
C THR A 9 5.06 24.65 -8.63
N TYR A 10 5.33 24.06 -7.46
CA TYR A 10 4.29 23.46 -6.59
C TYR A 10 3.08 24.36 -6.36
N ARG A 11 3.30 25.69 -6.30
CA ARG A 11 2.24 26.70 -6.16
C ARG A 11 1.25 26.73 -7.32
N GLU A 12 1.70 26.49 -8.55
CA GLU A 12 0.87 26.49 -9.77
C GLU A 12 0.01 25.22 -9.83
N VAL A 13 0.55 24.08 -9.37
CA VAL A 13 -0.18 22.81 -9.31
C VAL A 13 -1.28 22.84 -8.25
N PHE A 14 -1.02 23.43 -7.07
CA PHE A 14 -2.02 23.59 -6.00
C PHE A 14 -2.99 24.77 -6.22
N ALA A 15 -2.73 25.64 -7.21
CA ALA A 15 -3.65 26.71 -7.58
C ALA A 15 -4.90 26.18 -8.29
N GLU A 16 -4.81 25.02 -8.97
CA GLU A 16 -5.95 24.39 -9.63
C GLU A 16 -6.90 23.74 -8.59
N PRO A 17 -8.15 24.23 -8.44
CA PRO A 17 -9.08 23.75 -7.43
C PRO A 17 -9.41 22.27 -7.59
N SER A 18 -9.52 21.81 -8.84
CA SER A 18 -9.82 20.43 -9.22
C SER A 18 -8.72 19.47 -8.75
N PHE A 19 -7.45 19.87 -8.88
CA PHE A 19 -6.30 19.09 -8.43
C PHE A 19 -6.27 18.98 -6.91
N ARG A 20 -6.48 20.10 -6.20
CA ARG A 20 -6.50 20.11 -4.72
C ARG A 20 -7.61 19.25 -4.15
N ALA A 21 -8.82 19.31 -4.72
CA ALA A 21 -9.95 18.49 -4.29
C ALA A 21 -9.70 16.99 -4.52
N LEU A 22 -9.19 16.62 -5.70
CA LEU A 22 -8.86 15.24 -6.03
C LEU A 22 -7.71 14.70 -5.17
N PHE A 23 -6.68 15.53 -4.95
CA PHE A 23 -5.55 15.19 -4.10
C PHE A 23 -5.97 14.93 -2.64
N ALA A 24 -6.79 15.82 -2.07
CA ALA A 24 -7.31 15.65 -0.71
C ALA A 24 -8.21 14.41 -0.61
N ALA A 25 -9.15 14.24 -1.55
CA ALA A 25 -10.04 13.08 -1.59
C ALA A 25 -9.26 11.76 -1.69
N ARG A 26 -8.26 11.70 -2.58
CA ARG A 26 -7.45 10.50 -2.77
C ARG A 26 -6.58 10.17 -1.56
N THR A 27 -5.94 11.18 -0.97
CA THR A 27 -5.13 11.02 0.25
C THR A 27 -5.99 10.49 1.39
N LEU A 28 -7.19 11.07 1.57
CA LEU A 28 -8.14 10.62 2.58
C LEU A 28 -8.65 9.20 2.32
N ALA A 29 -8.99 8.87 1.07
CA ALA A 29 -9.46 7.55 0.67
C ALA A 29 -8.40 6.47 0.93
N ILE A 30 -7.12 6.70 0.56
CA ILE A 30 -6.05 5.72 0.79
C ILE A 30 -5.83 5.47 2.29
N GLY A 31 -5.90 6.53 3.11
CA GLY A 31 -5.86 6.39 4.56
C GLY A 31 -7.03 5.55 5.08
N ALA A 32 -8.25 5.82 4.59
CA ALA A 32 -9.45 5.09 4.95
C ALA A 32 -9.42 3.61 4.52
N THR A 33 -8.93 3.30 3.32
CA THR A 33 -8.77 1.92 2.84
C THR A 33 -7.78 1.15 3.73
N SER A 34 -6.67 1.79 4.08
CA SER A 34 -5.65 1.21 4.94
C SER A 34 -6.20 0.92 6.35
N LEU A 35 -6.94 1.89 6.92
CA LEU A 35 -7.67 1.76 8.17
C LEU A 35 -8.72 0.63 8.12
N GLN A 36 -9.47 0.52 7.02
CA GLN A 36 -10.51 -0.48 6.83
C GLN A 36 -9.94 -1.91 6.76
N ILE A 37 -8.91 -2.12 5.94
CA ILE A 37 -8.21 -3.41 5.82
C ILE A 37 -7.70 -3.83 7.20
N PHE A 38 -7.14 -2.87 7.93
CA PHE A 38 -6.62 -3.10 9.27
C PHE A 38 -7.72 -3.50 10.27
N ALA A 39 -8.77 -2.69 10.38
CA ALA A 39 -9.86 -2.93 11.31
C ALA A 39 -10.60 -4.24 11.03
N LEU A 40 -10.76 -4.60 9.75
CA LEU A 40 -11.34 -5.88 9.34
C LEU A 40 -10.49 -7.07 9.79
N SER A 41 -9.17 -7.02 9.57
CA SER A 41 -8.26 -8.09 9.97
C SER A 41 -8.31 -8.38 11.48
N VAL A 42 -8.38 -7.32 12.29
CA VAL A 42 -8.56 -7.44 13.76
C VAL A 42 -9.94 -7.99 14.11
N LEU A 43 -11.01 -7.51 13.46
CA LEU A 43 -12.38 -7.95 13.72
C LEU A 43 -12.57 -9.45 13.42
N VAL A 44 -12.02 -9.93 12.30
CA VAL A 44 -12.07 -11.34 11.90
C VAL A 44 -11.34 -12.22 12.90
N TYR A 45 -10.16 -11.79 13.36
CA TYR A 45 -9.42 -12.53 14.39
C TYR A 45 -10.19 -12.60 15.71
N ALA A 46 -10.75 -11.47 16.16
CA ALA A 46 -11.52 -11.42 17.40
C ALA A 46 -12.77 -12.33 17.37
N GLY A 47 -13.39 -12.49 16.19
CA GLY A 47 -14.56 -13.33 16.03
C GLY A 47 -14.28 -14.83 15.79
N THR A 48 -13.11 -15.20 15.27
CA THR A 48 -12.81 -16.59 14.85
C THR A 48 -11.65 -17.24 15.56
N GLY A 49 -10.74 -16.45 16.14
CA GLY A 49 -9.45 -16.92 16.66
C GLY A 49 -8.49 -17.45 15.60
N SER A 50 -8.86 -17.43 14.30
CA SER A 50 -8.08 -18.04 13.22
C SER A 50 -7.07 -17.06 12.60
N PRO A 51 -5.77 -17.37 12.64
CA PRO A 51 -4.74 -16.58 11.96
C PRO A 51 -4.90 -16.57 10.44
N LEU A 52 -5.31 -17.70 9.86
CA LEU A 52 -5.50 -17.82 8.41
C LEU A 52 -6.61 -16.87 7.94
N LEU A 53 -7.75 -16.81 8.65
CA LEU A 53 -8.86 -15.94 8.27
C LEU A 53 -8.50 -14.45 8.41
N SER A 54 -7.69 -14.09 9.40
CA SER A 54 -7.19 -12.72 9.57
C SER A 54 -6.18 -12.33 8.48
N ALA A 55 -5.31 -13.25 8.07
CA ALA A 55 -4.40 -13.06 6.95
C ALA A 55 -5.14 -13.00 5.61
N LEU A 56 -6.19 -13.83 5.43
CA LEU A 56 -7.10 -13.77 4.30
C LEU A 56 -7.84 -12.43 4.23
N ALA A 57 -8.25 -11.86 5.36
CA ALA A 57 -8.86 -10.53 5.40
C ALA A 57 -7.91 -9.43 4.89
N PHE A 58 -6.65 -9.51 5.30
CA PHE A 58 -5.62 -8.59 4.82
C PHE A 58 -5.35 -8.80 3.32
N ALA A 59 -5.19 -10.05 2.90
CA ALA A 59 -4.98 -10.44 1.51
C ALA A 59 -6.14 -10.02 0.59
N ALA A 60 -7.39 -10.15 1.06
CA ALA A 60 -8.60 -9.73 0.35
C ALA A 60 -8.66 -8.21 0.08
N GLY A 61 -7.92 -7.40 0.84
CA GLY A 61 -7.77 -5.97 0.56
C GLY A 61 -6.89 -5.66 -0.65
N PHE A 62 -5.91 -6.53 -0.97
CA PHE A 62 -4.87 -6.24 -1.98
C PHE A 62 -4.95 -7.14 -3.23
N LEU A 63 -5.21 -8.44 -3.08
CA LEU A 63 -5.25 -9.40 -4.19
C LEU A 63 -6.30 -9.07 -5.25
N PRO A 64 -7.55 -8.72 -4.88
CA PRO A 64 -8.58 -8.43 -5.86
C PRO A 64 -8.30 -7.14 -6.65
N GLN A 65 -7.54 -6.20 -6.07
CA GLN A 65 -7.10 -4.99 -6.77
C GLN A 65 -6.16 -5.35 -7.94
N PHE A 66 -5.33 -6.38 -7.80
CA PHE A 66 -4.50 -6.85 -8.91
C PHE A 66 -5.36 -7.43 -10.05
N ALA A 67 -6.30 -8.32 -9.73
CA ALA A 67 -7.20 -8.92 -10.71
C ALA A 67 -8.10 -7.88 -11.41
N GLY A 68 -8.64 -6.95 -10.61
CA GLY A 68 -9.45 -5.83 -11.09
C GLY A 68 -8.69 -4.89 -12.03
N GLY A 69 -7.43 -4.57 -11.72
CA GLY A 69 -6.59 -3.72 -12.56
C GLY A 69 -6.33 -4.32 -13.95
N LEU A 70 -6.15 -5.65 -14.02
CA LEU A 70 -5.93 -6.36 -15.28
C LEU A 70 -7.21 -6.51 -16.12
N LEU A 71 -8.35 -6.82 -15.48
CA LEU A 71 -9.60 -7.14 -16.17
C LEU A 71 -10.44 -5.90 -16.49
N LEU A 72 -10.50 -4.96 -15.56
CA LEU A 72 -11.40 -3.80 -15.59
C LEU A 72 -10.68 -2.49 -15.94
N GLY A 73 -9.35 -2.50 -16.11
CA GLY A 73 -8.57 -1.34 -16.51
C GLY A 73 -9.02 -0.72 -17.84
N SER A 74 -9.67 -1.49 -18.72
CA SER A 74 -10.23 -0.96 -19.98
C SER A 74 -11.55 -0.18 -19.82
N LEU A 75 -12.21 -0.29 -18.65
CA LEU A 75 -13.45 0.45 -18.36
C LEU A 75 -13.19 1.88 -17.90
N THR A 76 -11.97 2.20 -17.44
CA THR A 76 -11.60 3.55 -16.98
C THR A 76 -11.68 4.59 -18.09
N ASP A 77 -11.55 4.16 -19.34
CA ASP A 77 -11.55 5.05 -20.51
C ASP A 77 -12.94 5.26 -21.10
N ARG A 78 -13.92 4.43 -20.70
CA ARG A 78 -15.27 4.40 -21.28
C ARG A 78 -16.30 5.18 -20.47
N LEU A 79 -16.02 5.40 -19.19
CA LEU A 79 -16.97 5.99 -18.26
C LEU A 79 -16.51 7.40 -17.83
N PRO A 80 -17.46 8.28 -17.50
CA PRO A 80 -17.17 9.61 -16.95
C PRO A 80 -16.41 9.46 -15.62
N ALA A 81 -15.20 10.02 -15.57
CA ALA A 81 -14.27 9.86 -14.46
C ALA A 81 -14.83 10.36 -13.13
N ARG A 82 -15.60 11.47 -13.15
CA ARG A 82 -16.25 11.99 -11.94
C ARG A 82 -17.26 11.00 -11.37
N ARG A 83 -18.06 10.34 -12.22
CA ARG A 83 -19.06 9.36 -11.74
C ARG A 83 -18.37 8.10 -11.22
N LEU A 84 -17.34 7.61 -11.89
CA LEU A 84 -16.57 6.44 -11.43
C LEU A 84 -15.94 6.67 -10.06
N ILE A 85 -15.26 7.81 -9.86
CA ILE A 85 -14.60 8.13 -8.58
C ILE A 85 -15.64 8.30 -7.47
N THR A 86 -16.74 9.01 -7.74
CA THR A 86 -17.81 9.23 -6.74
C THR A 86 -18.50 7.91 -6.35
N ILE A 87 -18.86 7.08 -7.33
CA ILE A 87 -19.49 5.78 -7.07
C ILE A 87 -18.52 4.86 -6.33
N GLY A 88 -17.24 4.84 -6.71
CA GLY A 88 -16.22 4.03 -6.04
C GLY A 88 -16.09 4.35 -4.56
N TYR A 89 -15.91 5.64 -4.22
CA TYR A 89 -15.83 6.05 -2.82
C TYR A 89 -17.15 5.87 -2.07
N ALA A 90 -18.31 6.01 -2.73
CA ALA A 90 -19.60 5.72 -2.11
C ALA A 90 -19.77 4.23 -1.80
N VAL A 91 -19.31 3.34 -2.69
CA VAL A 91 -19.33 1.89 -2.47
C VAL A 91 -18.37 1.49 -1.34
N GLU A 92 -17.16 2.08 -1.29
CA GLU A 92 -16.22 1.85 -0.19
C GLU A 92 -16.78 2.38 1.15
N ALA A 93 -17.44 3.54 1.16
CA ALA A 93 -18.14 4.07 2.33
C ALA A 93 -19.27 3.13 2.81
N ALA A 94 -20.10 2.65 1.89
CA ALA A 94 -21.19 1.73 2.20
C ALA A 94 -20.68 0.39 2.73
N LEU A 95 -19.61 -0.15 2.15
CA LEU A 95 -18.95 -1.35 2.63
C LEU A 95 -18.41 -1.16 4.05
N ALA A 96 -17.66 -0.08 4.29
CA ALA A 96 -17.10 0.21 5.60
C ALA A 96 -18.19 0.40 6.66
N ALA A 97 -19.28 1.09 6.32
CA ALA A 97 -20.45 1.25 7.20
C ALA A 97 -21.14 -0.09 7.47
N LEU A 98 -21.33 -0.93 6.46
CA LEU A 98 -21.94 -2.26 6.60
C LEU A 98 -21.10 -3.16 7.52
N LEU A 99 -19.77 -3.18 7.35
CA LEU A 99 -18.87 -3.95 8.20
C LEU A 99 -18.82 -3.41 9.65
N GLY A 100 -19.01 -2.10 9.83
CA GLY A 100 -19.05 -1.47 11.15
C GLY A 100 -20.38 -1.69 11.89
N LEU A 101 -21.51 -1.69 11.18
CA LEU A 101 -22.86 -1.75 11.75
C LEU A 101 -23.46 -3.16 11.79
N ALA A 102 -23.20 -4.00 10.78
CA ALA A 102 -23.83 -5.31 10.66
C ALA A 102 -22.97 -6.43 11.26
N HIS A 103 -23.59 -7.38 11.95
CA HIS A 103 -22.95 -8.61 12.42
C HIS A 103 -22.93 -9.66 11.31
N LEU A 104 -22.13 -9.41 10.28
CA LEU A 104 -21.99 -10.33 9.16
C LEU A 104 -21.13 -11.54 9.54
N PRO A 105 -21.46 -12.74 9.03
CA PRO A 105 -20.56 -13.88 9.09
C PRO A 105 -19.26 -13.54 8.35
N VAL A 106 -18.13 -14.01 8.88
CA VAL A 106 -16.79 -13.66 8.39
C VAL A 106 -16.61 -13.93 6.90
N ALA A 107 -17.13 -15.04 6.40
CA ALA A 107 -17.09 -15.37 4.98
C ALA A 107 -17.78 -14.29 4.13
N ALA A 108 -18.94 -13.78 4.55
CA ALA A 108 -19.65 -12.73 3.81
C ALA A 108 -18.87 -11.41 3.84
N GLY A 109 -18.27 -11.04 4.98
CA GLY A 109 -17.43 -9.84 5.09
C GLY A 109 -16.19 -9.89 4.19
N LEU A 110 -15.51 -11.04 4.16
CA LEU A 110 -14.35 -11.27 3.28
C LEU A 110 -14.73 -11.21 1.80
N LEU A 111 -15.85 -11.82 1.42
CA LEU A 111 -16.32 -11.87 0.04
C LEU A 111 -16.77 -10.49 -0.45
N LEU A 112 -17.45 -9.72 0.40
CA LEU A 112 -17.81 -8.32 0.14
C LEU A 112 -16.59 -7.43 -0.06
N VAL A 113 -15.59 -7.55 0.81
CA VAL A 113 -14.34 -6.79 0.69
C VAL A 113 -13.60 -7.18 -0.58
N ALA A 114 -13.53 -8.47 -0.89
CA ALA A 114 -12.88 -8.93 -2.11
C ALA A 114 -13.59 -8.41 -3.36
N LEU A 115 -14.92 -8.43 -3.38
CA LEU A 115 -15.72 -7.90 -4.48
C LEU A 115 -15.49 -6.40 -4.69
N VAL A 116 -15.54 -5.60 -3.62
CA VAL A 116 -15.31 -4.15 -3.72
C VAL A 116 -13.86 -3.83 -4.11
N ALA A 117 -12.89 -4.57 -3.57
CA ALA A 117 -11.48 -4.40 -3.90
C ALA A 117 -11.17 -4.69 -5.38
N THR A 118 -11.98 -5.49 -6.09
CA THR A 118 -11.82 -5.63 -7.56
C THR A 118 -12.15 -4.33 -8.32
N GLY A 119 -13.00 -3.46 -7.77
CA GLY A 119 -13.40 -2.20 -8.39
C GLY A 119 -12.43 -1.03 -8.13
N THR A 120 -11.72 -1.05 -7.00
CA THR A 120 -10.78 -0.01 -6.58
C THR A 120 -9.76 0.45 -7.65
N PRO A 121 -9.15 -0.46 -8.46
CA PRO A 121 -8.21 -0.08 -9.52
C PRO A 121 -8.85 0.76 -10.62
N VAL A 122 -10.14 0.53 -10.91
CA VAL A 122 -10.90 1.29 -11.92
C VAL A 122 -11.07 2.74 -11.45
N PHE A 123 -11.35 2.93 -10.16
CA PHE A 123 -11.52 4.26 -9.57
C PHE A 123 -10.18 5.01 -9.49
N ALA A 124 -9.12 4.32 -9.09
CA ALA A 124 -7.77 4.87 -9.06
C ALA A 124 -7.26 5.24 -10.47
N GLY A 125 -7.56 4.43 -11.48
CA GLY A 125 -7.24 4.71 -12.88
C GLY A 125 -8.00 5.93 -13.43
N ALA A 126 -9.29 6.07 -13.10
CA ALA A 126 -10.08 7.24 -13.45
C ALA A 126 -9.53 8.53 -12.81
N ALA A 127 -9.10 8.49 -11.54
CA ALA A 127 -8.44 9.61 -10.88
C ALA A 127 -7.11 9.99 -11.56
N ALA A 128 -6.30 9.00 -11.95
CA ALA A 128 -5.07 9.23 -12.69
C ALA A 128 -5.32 9.84 -14.08
N ARG A 129 -6.43 9.49 -14.74
CA ARG A 129 -6.86 10.05 -16.03
C ARG A 129 -7.20 11.54 -15.91
N VAL A 130 -7.98 11.93 -14.90
CA VAL A 130 -8.32 13.34 -14.64
C VAL A 130 -7.07 14.19 -14.39
N ILE A 131 -6.08 13.64 -13.69
CA ILE A 131 -4.79 14.32 -13.47
C ILE A 131 -4.02 14.48 -14.78
N ALA A 132 -4.06 13.47 -15.67
CA ALA A 132 -3.40 13.51 -16.98
C ALA A 132 -4.08 14.45 -17.99
N GLU A 133 -5.41 14.59 -17.93
CA GLU A 133 -6.17 15.50 -18.80
C GLU A 133 -6.01 16.98 -18.40
N ARG A 134 -5.67 17.25 -17.14
CA ARG A 134 -5.63 18.62 -16.58
C ARG A 134 -4.22 19.18 -16.38
N LEU A 135 -3.20 18.32 -16.32
CA LEU A 135 -1.81 18.74 -16.20
C LEU A 135 -1.05 18.35 -17.48
N THR A 136 -0.40 19.32 -18.13
CA THR A 136 0.44 19.10 -19.33
C THR A 136 1.91 19.34 -19.01
N GLY A 137 2.82 18.65 -19.70
CA GLY A 137 4.27 18.84 -19.57
C GLY A 137 4.83 18.53 -18.17
N ASP A 138 5.74 19.37 -17.68
CA ASP A 138 6.41 19.22 -16.38
C ASP A 138 5.45 19.23 -15.17
N ALA A 139 4.33 19.94 -15.28
CA ALA A 139 3.31 19.99 -14.24
C ALA A 139 2.66 18.61 -13.99
N TYR A 140 2.53 17.76 -15.03
CA TYR A 140 2.05 16.39 -14.89
C TYR A 140 3.04 15.51 -14.12
N VAL A 141 4.33 15.61 -14.45
CA VAL A 141 5.39 14.84 -13.79
C VAL A 141 5.50 15.22 -12.32
N LEU A 142 5.44 16.53 -12.02
CA LEU A 142 5.44 17.05 -10.65
C LEU A 142 4.18 16.63 -9.89
N GLY A 143 2.99 16.81 -10.48
CA GLY A 143 1.70 16.46 -9.86
C GLY A 143 1.54 14.97 -9.60
N ARG A 144 2.00 14.12 -10.53
CA ARG A 144 2.03 12.66 -10.35
C ARG A 144 3.01 12.22 -9.27
N SER A 145 4.18 12.85 -9.20
CA SER A 145 5.17 12.59 -8.15
C SER A 145 4.65 12.98 -6.76
N VAL A 146 4.03 14.16 -6.63
CA VAL A 146 3.39 14.63 -5.39
C VAL A 146 2.24 13.74 -4.97
N SER A 147 1.39 13.36 -5.92
CA SER A 147 0.27 12.45 -5.65
C SER A 147 0.75 11.08 -5.18
N ASN A 148 1.82 10.54 -5.76
CA ASN A 148 2.40 9.28 -5.34
C ASN A 148 3.04 9.37 -3.95
N MET A 149 3.84 10.40 -3.67
CA MET A 149 4.42 10.61 -2.35
C MET A 149 3.35 10.75 -1.27
N SER A 150 2.26 11.45 -1.59
CA SER A 150 1.15 11.68 -0.64
C SER A 150 0.28 10.45 -0.48
N SER A 151 0.10 9.67 -1.54
CA SER A 151 -0.56 8.36 -1.48
C SER A 151 0.22 7.40 -0.59
N SER A 152 1.54 7.32 -0.76
CA SER A 152 2.39 6.52 0.11
C SER A 152 2.31 7.02 1.55
N ALA A 153 2.48 8.32 1.80
CA ALA A 153 2.35 8.89 3.14
C ALA A 153 0.99 8.61 3.78
N ALA A 154 -0.10 8.74 3.04
CA ALA A 154 -1.45 8.43 3.50
C ALA A 154 -1.63 6.95 3.82
N GLN A 155 -1.02 6.05 3.04
CA GLN A 155 -1.04 4.62 3.33
C GLN A 155 -0.27 4.32 4.62
N LEU A 156 0.92 4.90 4.79
CA LEU A 156 1.72 4.72 6.01
C LEU A 156 0.98 5.28 7.24
N LEU A 157 0.40 6.47 7.11
CA LEU A 157 -0.38 7.11 8.17
C LEU A 157 -1.70 6.39 8.44
N GLY A 158 -2.32 5.79 7.41
CA GLY A 158 -3.56 5.02 7.54
C GLY A 158 -3.34 3.67 8.23
N LEU A 159 -2.23 2.99 7.93
CA LEU A 159 -1.82 1.79 8.66
C LEU A 159 -1.41 2.13 10.10
N ALA A 160 -0.58 3.16 10.30
CA ALA A 160 -0.17 3.61 11.64
C ALA A 160 -1.34 4.08 12.50
N GLY A 161 -2.14 4.97 11.92
CA GLY A 161 -3.34 5.54 12.54
C GLY A 161 -4.43 4.49 12.72
N GLY A 162 -4.48 3.46 11.88
CA GLY A 162 -5.42 2.35 12.03
C GLY A 162 -5.17 1.52 13.26
N GLY A 163 -3.90 1.21 13.56
CA GLY A 163 -3.52 0.59 14.83
C GLY A 163 -3.98 1.41 16.03
N VAL A 164 -3.73 2.72 16.02
CA VAL A 164 -4.14 3.62 17.13
C VAL A 164 -5.65 3.75 17.23
N ALA A 165 -6.36 3.92 16.10
CA ALA A 165 -7.80 4.07 16.06
C ALA A 165 -8.51 2.81 16.57
N VAL A 166 -8.09 1.63 16.13
CA VAL A 166 -8.66 0.37 16.63
C VAL A 166 -8.35 0.17 18.10
N ALA A 167 -7.17 0.59 18.59
CA ALA A 167 -6.83 0.52 20.00
C ALA A 167 -7.71 1.44 20.86
N ALA A 168 -7.99 2.66 20.38
CA ALA A 168 -8.72 3.67 21.13
C ALA A 168 -10.24 3.48 21.11
N VAL A 169 -10.83 3.15 19.95
CA VAL A 169 -12.28 3.10 19.77
C VAL A 169 -12.81 1.72 19.36
N GLY A 170 -11.93 0.74 19.15
CA GLY A 170 -12.27 -0.62 18.75
C GLY A 170 -12.43 -0.81 17.23
N PRO A 171 -12.46 -2.07 16.74
CA PRO A 171 -12.45 -2.38 15.31
C PRO A 171 -13.69 -1.85 14.55
N ARG A 172 -14.88 -1.94 15.16
CA ARG A 172 -16.13 -1.50 14.52
C ARG A 172 -16.22 0.02 14.40
N ALA A 173 -15.85 0.76 15.45
CA ALA A 173 -15.81 2.21 15.38
C ALA A 173 -14.75 2.70 14.39
N ALA A 174 -13.59 2.02 14.30
CA ALA A 174 -12.59 2.31 13.28
C ALA A 174 -13.12 2.13 11.84
N LEU A 175 -13.96 1.11 11.59
CA LEU A 175 -14.65 0.93 10.31
C LEU A 175 -15.65 2.05 10.02
N LEU A 176 -16.37 2.55 11.03
CA LEU A 176 -17.26 3.71 10.89
C LEU A 176 -16.49 5.01 10.61
N VAL A 177 -15.33 5.20 11.25
CA VAL A 177 -14.43 6.31 10.94
C VAL A 177 -13.94 6.22 9.49
N ALA A 178 -13.56 5.02 9.02
CA ALA A 178 -13.21 4.80 7.62
C ALA A 178 -14.38 5.15 6.68
N ALA A 179 -15.60 4.73 7.03
CA ALA A 179 -16.81 5.05 6.27
C ALA A 179 -17.05 6.57 6.17
N LEU A 180 -16.86 7.30 7.28
CA LEU A 180 -16.95 8.76 7.29
C LEU A 180 -15.88 9.40 6.41
N CYS A 181 -14.64 8.92 6.48
CA CYS A 181 -13.55 9.40 5.61
C CYS A 181 -13.87 9.17 4.13
N PHE A 182 -14.42 8.00 3.76
CA PHE A 182 -14.87 7.75 2.39
C PHE A 182 -16.05 8.62 1.97
N ALA A 183 -17.00 8.89 2.87
CA ALA A 183 -18.12 9.79 2.59
C ALA A 183 -17.62 11.23 2.33
N VAL A 184 -16.66 11.71 3.14
CA VAL A 184 -16.02 13.01 2.93
C VAL A 184 -15.24 13.04 1.61
N ALA A 185 -14.49 11.98 1.28
CA ALA A 185 -13.80 11.85 0.01
C ALA A 185 -14.78 11.83 -1.19
N THR A 186 -15.94 11.18 -1.03
CA THR A 186 -17.02 11.16 -2.02
C THR A 186 -17.57 12.57 -2.25
N ALA A 187 -17.86 13.31 -1.17
CA ALA A 187 -18.35 14.68 -1.25
C ALA A 187 -17.30 15.60 -1.90
N ALA A 188 -16.04 15.50 -1.49
CA ALA A 188 -14.94 16.27 -2.07
C ALA A 188 -14.77 15.99 -3.57
N ALA A 189 -14.87 14.72 -4.00
CA ALA A 189 -14.83 14.36 -5.41
C ALA A 189 -16.08 14.85 -6.18
N ARG A 190 -17.27 14.80 -5.56
CA ARG A 190 -18.54 15.19 -6.18
C ARG A 190 -18.64 16.70 -6.41
N PHE A 191 -18.26 17.49 -5.41
CA PHE A 191 -18.37 18.96 -5.41
C PHE A 191 -17.10 19.65 -5.95
N GLY A 192 -15.94 19.01 -5.84
CA GLY A 192 -14.66 19.56 -6.29
C GLY A 192 -14.32 19.30 -7.76
N LEU A 193 -14.99 18.34 -8.42
CA LEU A 193 -14.75 18.03 -9.85
C LEU A 193 -15.84 18.64 -10.76
N PRO A 194 -15.46 19.38 -11.81
CA PRO A 194 -16.42 19.89 -12.78
C PRO A 194 -17.14 18.74 -13.51
N PRO A 195 -18.35 18.97 -14.06
CA PRO A 195 -19.06 17.97 -14.86
C PRO A 195 -18.21 17.50 -16.04
N ASP A 196 -18.05 16.18 -16.18
CA ASP A 196 -17.32 15.61 -17.32
C ASP A 196 -17.98 16.04 -18.65
N PRO A 197 -17.21 16.57 -19.61
CA PRO A 197 -17.67 16.63 -20.99
C PRO A 197 -17.91 15.20 -21.51
N ALA A 198 -18.84 15.04 -22.45
CA ALA A 198 -19.15 13.74 -23.04
C ALA A 198 -17.87 13.09 -23.59
N VAL A 199 -17.58 11.86 -23.13
CA VAL A 199 -16.35 11.15 -23.46
C VAL A 199 -16.26 10.96 -24.98
N ALA A 200 -15.30 11.62 -25.63
CA ALA A 200 -14.95 11.29 -27.01
C ALA A 200 -14.37 9.87 -27.02
N ARG A 201 -14.99 8.98 -27.80
CA ARG A 201 -14.53 7.58 -27.96
C ARG A 201 -13.17 7.59 -28.63
N VAL A 202 -12.09 7.55 -27.86
CA VAL A 202 -10.76 7.25 -28.42
C VAL A 202 -10.79 5.79 -28.89
N PRO A 203 -10.46 5.49 -30.15
CA PRO A 203 -10.41 4.12 -30.65
C PRO A 203 -9.40 3.32 -29.84
N GLN A 204 -9.83 2.15 -29.38
CA GLN A 204 -9.00 1.20 -28.67
C GLN A 204 -7.83 0.77 -29.56
N GLN A 205 -6.59 1.02 -29.13
CA GLN A 205 -5.47 0.24 -29.66
C GLN A 205 -5.62 -1.18 -29.12
N ARG A 206 -6.19 -2.08 -29.94
CA ARG A 206 -6.18 -3.52 -29.74
C ARG A 206 -4.72 -3.97 -29.61
N GLY A 207 -4.22 -4.04 -28.37
CA GLY A 207 -2.79 -4.27 -28.12
C GLY A 207 -2.32 -3.89 -26.72
N ALA A 208 -2.95 -2.91 -26.05
CA ALA A 208 -2.42 -2.33 -24.80
C ALA A 208 -2.06 -3.33 -23.68
N VAL A 209 -2.85 -4.40 -23.47
CA VAL A 209 -2.53 -5.46 -22.48
C VAL A 209 -1.36 -6.33 -22.97
N ARG A 210 -1.33 -6.66 -24.26
CA ARG A 210 -0.24 -7.42 -24.88
C ARG A 210 1.06 -6.61 -24.92
N ASP A 211 0.97 -5.32 -25.18
CA ASP A 211 2.09 -4.38 -25.21
C ASP A 211 2.60 -4.09 -23.79
N SER A 212 1.69 -3.98 -22.81
CA SER A 212 2.06 -3.89 -21.39
C SER A 212 2.72 -5.18 -20.89
N TRP A 213 2.22 -6.34 -21.31
CA TRP A 213 2.80 -7.64 -20.95
C TRP A 213 4.15 -7.87 -21.64
N ALA A 214 4.28 -7.48 -22.91
CA ALA A 214 5.54 -7.51 -23.65
C ALA A 214 6.57 -6.55 -23.04
N GLY A 215 6.14 -5.34 -22.64
CA GLY A 215 6.96 -4.36 -21.92
C GLY A 215 7.42 -4.88 -20.57
N ALA A 216 6.50 -5.45 -19.77
CA ALA A 216 6.83 -6.08 -18.49
C ALA A 216 7.79 -7.26 -18.66
N ARG A 217 7.56 -8.14 -19.66
CA ARG A 217 8.43 -9.28 -19.94
C ARG A 217 9.83 -8.83 -20.38
N SER A 218 9.93 -7.82 -21.23
CA SER A 218 11.20 -7.22 -21.65
C SER A 218 11.97 -6.64 -20.45
N MET A 219 11.30 -5.90 -19.56
CA MET A 219 11.92 -5.35 -18.35
C MET A 219 12.35 -6.41 -17.33
N LEU A 220 11.54 -7.47 -17.17
CA LEU A 220 11.88 -8.62 -16.32
C LEU A 220 13.00 -9.50 -16.91
N SER A 221 13.33 -9.32 -18.19
CA SER A 221 14.46 -10.01 -18.83
C SER A 221 15.80 -9.34 -18.51
N ASP A 222 15.79 -8.04 -18.19
CA ASP A 222 16.99 -7.33 -17.72
C ASP A 222 17.32 -7.77 -16.29
N ARG A 223 18.54 -8.29 -16.11
CA ARG A 223 19.02 -8.82 -14.82
C ARG A 223 19.09 -7.74 -13.74
N THR A 224 19.43 -6.51 -14.09
CA THR A 224 19.58 -5.38 -13.16
C THR A 224 18.21 -4.92 -12.68
N ILE A 225 17.28 -4.68 -13.61
CA ILE A 225 15.90 -4.27 -13.29
C ILE A 225 15.20 -5.36 -12.48
N ARG A 226 15.28 -6.62 -12.91
CA ARG A 226 14.69 -7.75 -12.19
C ARG A 226 15.24 -7.86 -10.76
N ARG A 227 16.55 -7.70 -10.56
CA ARG A 227 17.16 -7.73 -9.23
C ARG A 227 16.65 -6.60 -8.35
N LEU A 228 16.57 -5.38 -8.85
CA LEU A 228 16.05 -4.24 -8.10
C LEU A 228 14.58 -4.40 -7.74
N LEU A 229 13.76 -4.96 -8.64
CA LEU A 229 12.36 -5.29 -8.36
C LEU A 229 12.24 -6.35 -7.27
N LEU A 230 12.96 -7.47 -7.39
CA LEU A 230 12.92 -8.55 -6.39
C LEU A 230 13.39 -8.09 -5.00
N VAL A 231 14.44 -7.27 -4.95
CA VAL A 231 14.97 -6.69 -3.70
C VAL A 231 13.95 -5.80 -3.01
N GLN A 232 13.03 -5.17 -3.73
CA GLN A 232 11.97 -4.38 -3.11
C GLN A 232 10.70 -5.20 -2.83
N TRP A 233 10.36 -6.14 -3.70
CA TRP A 233 9.16 -6.97 -3.57
C TRP A 233 9.26 -8.01 -2.46
N VAL A 234 10.36 -8.78 -2.40
CA VAL A 234 10.45 -9.93 -1.49
C VAL A 234 10.46 -9.51 -0.02
N PRO A 235 11.29 -8.53 0.43
CA PRO A 235 11.23 -8.05 1.82
C PRO A 235 9.85 -7.51 2.19
N SER A 236 9.25 -6.70 1.31
CA SER A 236 7.92 -6.13 1.55
C SER A 236 6.84 -7.21 1.70
N ALA A 237 6.89 -8.27 0.89
CA ALA A 237 5.95 -9.38 0.95
C ALA A 237 6.06 -10.17 2.26
N LEU A 238 7.30 -10.48 2.66
CA LEU A 238 7.59 -11.24 3.88
C LEU A 238 7.18 -10.46 5.13
N ILE A 239 7.46 -9.16 5.17
CA ILE A 239 7.08 -8.31 6.29
C ILE A 239 5.57 -8.09 6.33
N ALA A 240 4.90 -7.83 5.20
CA ALA A 240 3.44 -7.74 5.16
C ALA A 240 2.77 -9.03 5.67
N GLY A 241 3.35 -10.19 5.33
CA GLY A 241 2.90 -11.46 5.88
C GLY A 241 3.14 -11.58 7.38
N ALA A 242 4.31 -11.16 7.86
CA ALA A 242 4.64 -11.18 9.28
C ALA A 242 3.71 -10.25 10.07
N GLU A 243 3.43 -9.07 9.54
CA GLU A 243 2.47 -8.10 10.06
C GLU A 243 1.10 -8.75 10.19
N ALA A 244 0.57 -9.37 9.13
CA ALA A 244 -0.72 -10.07 9.16
C ALA A 244 -0.86 -11.10 10.30
N LEU A 245 0.25 -11.67 10.77
CA LEU A 245 0.29 -12.65 11.86
C LEU A 245 0.46 -12.03 13.27
N LEU A 246 0.79 -10.74 13.40
CA LEU A 246 1.06 -10.09 14.70
C LEU A 246 -0.14 -10.11 15.64
N VAL A 247 -1.35 -9.92 15.09
CA VAL A 247 -2.58 -10.00 15.88
C VAL A 247 -2.77 -11.42 16.44
N SER A 248 -2.46 -12.42 15.62
CA SER A 248 -2.53 -13.84 16.02
C SER A 248 -1.48 -14.25 17.03
N TYR A 249 -0.27 -13.69 16.89
CA TYR A 249 0.80 -13.85 17.86
C TYR A 249 0.40 -13.28 19.22
N GLY A 250 -0.18 -12.08 19.25
CA GLY A 250 -0.60 -11.44 20.49
C GLY A 250 -1.73 -12.16 21.22
N GLY A 251 -2.71 -12.70 20.47
CA GLY A 251 -3.80 -13.50 21.04
C GLY A 251 -3.31 -14.81 21.68
N LYS A 252 -2.42 -15.56 21.00
CA LYS A 252 -1.83 -16.79 21.57
C LYS A 252 -0.95 -16.54 22.80
N ARG A 253 -0.37 -15.35 22.91
CA ARG A 253 0.45 -14.93 24.06
C ARG A 253 -0.35 -14.46 25.27
N GLY A 254 -1.68 -14.34 25.15
CA GLY A 254 -2.52 -13.84 26.23
C GLY A 254 -2.25 -12.37 26.56
N PHE A 255 -1.80 -11.57 25.59
CA PHE A 255 -1.59 -10.14 25.81
C PHE A 255 -2.90 -9.40 26.11
N PRO A 256 -2.83 -8.25 26.81
CA PRO A 256 -4.03 -7.52 27.22
C PRO A 256 -4.94 -7.15 26.05
N PRO A 257 -6.26 -7.01 26.29
CA PRO A 257 -7.20 -6.56 25.29
C PRO A 257 -6.72 -5.24 24.66
N GLY A 258 -6.64 -5.18 23.33
CA GLY A 258 -6.08 -4.05 22.57
C GLY A 258 -4.62 -4.22 22.13
N ALA A 259 -3.90 -5.25 22.61
CA ALA A 259 -2.52 -5.50 22.21
C ALA A 259 -2.34 -5.72 20.70
N GLY A 260 -3.27 -6.40 20.03
CA GLY A 260 -3.20 -6.61 18.57
C GLY A 260 -3.15 -5.30 17.78
N ALA A 261 -3.82 -4.27 18.28
CA ALA A 261 -3.83 -2.95 17.66
C ALA A 261 -2.48 -2.22 17.86
N ILE A 262 -1.89 -2.34 19.06
CA ILE A 262 -0.55 -1.78 19.37
C ILE A 262 0.54 -2.50 18.58
N LEU A 263 0.50 -3.84 18.51
CA LEU A 263 1.48 -4.64 17.78
C LEU A 263 1.51 -4.27 16.29
N MET A 264 0.37 -3.91 15.71
CA MET A 264 0.28 -3.51 14.32
C MET A 264 0.57 -2.02 14.08
N ALA A 265 0.32 -1.16 15.06
CA ALA A 265 0.74 0.25 15.00
C ALA A 265 2.28 0.38 15.05
N ALA A 266 2.94 -0.49 15.82
CA ALA A 266 4.36 -0.39 16.12
C ALA A 266 5.28 -0.37 14.87
N PRO A 267 5.16 -1.29 13.88
CA PRO A 267 5.93 -1.23 12.64
C PRO A 267 5.74 0.07 11.88
N ALA A 268 4.52 0.60 11.83
CA ALA A 268 4.22 1.81 11.09
C ALA A 268 4.81 3.07 11.75
N VAL A 269 4.80 3.14 13.09
CA VAL A 269 5.53 4.18 13.86
C VAL A 269 7.03 4.09 13.58
N GLY A 270 7.59 2.88 13.62
CA GLY A 270 8.99 2.62 13.27
C GLY A 270 9.34 3.09 11.87
N MET A 271 8.48 2.81 10.89
CA MET A 271 8.67 3.22 9.51
C MET A 271 8.64 4.73 9.33
N LEU A 272 7.74 5.45 10.02
CA LEU A 272 7.72 6.92 10.01
C LEU A 272 9.01 7.49 10.60
N LEU A 273 9.44 6.99 11.76
CA LEU A 273 10.68 7.40 12.42
C LEU A 273 11.90 7.11 11.54
N GLY A 274 11.98 5.90 10.97
CA GLY A 274 13.06 5.50 10.06
C GLY A 274 13.12 6.39 8.84
N ASN A 275 12.01 6.57 8.12
CA ASN A 275 11.96 7.40 6.93
C ASN A 275 12.28 8.87 7.23
N PHE A 276 11.82 9.41 8.36
CA PHE A 276 12.13 10.78 8.77
C PHE A 276 13.60 10.94 9.14
N VAL A 277 14.15 10.07 10.00
CA VAL A 277 15.53 10.16 10.46
C VAL A 277 16.50 9.94 9.29
N VAL A 278 16.29 8.87 8.50
CA VAL A 278 17.14 8.56 7.34
C VAL A 278 16.98 9.61 6.24
N GLY A 279 15.76 10.09 6.02
CA GLY A 279 15.44 11.13 5.06
C GLY A 279 16.04 12.50 5.40
N ARG A 280 16.13 12.84 6.69
CA ARG A 280 16.59 14.16 7.16
C ARG A 280 18.08 14.22 7.48
N PHE A 281 18.64 13.16 8.07
CA PHE A 281 20.00 13.17 8.63
C PHE A 281 21.03 12.40 7.79
N LEU A 282 20.62 11.40 6.98
CA LEU A 282 21.57 10.64 6.18
C LEU A 282 21.73 11.23 4.78
N ARG A 283 22.99 11.41 4.36
CA ARG A 283 23.34 11.83 3.00
C ARG A 283 22.97 10.75 1.96
N PRO A 284 22.69 11.14 0.71
CA PRO A 284 22.36 10.24 -0.39
C PRO A 284 23.21 8.96 -0.50
N SER A 285 24.54 9.13 -0.53
CA SER A 285 25.51 8.04 -0.64
C SER A 285 25.53 7.10 0.57
N LEU A 286 25.26 7.65 1.77
CA LEU A 286 25.20 6.86 2.98
C LEU A 286 23.91 6.03 3.06
N ARG A 287 22.80 6.50 2.48
CA ARG A 287 21.55 5.71 2.37
C ARG A 287 21.75 4.47 1.50
N GLU A 288 22.48 4.60 0.39
CA GLU A 288 22.79 3.47 -0.49
C GLU A 288 23.70 2.45 0.20
N ARG A 289 24.75 2.91 0.89
CA ARG A 289 25.66 2.04 1.63
C ARG A 289 24.97 1.32 2.81
N LEU A 290 24.04 1.99 3.49
CA LEU A 290 23.30 1.45 4.63
C LEU A 290 22.03 0.66 4.23
N ALA A 291 21.65 0.62 2.95
CA ALA A 291 20.44 -0.08 2.51
C ALA A 291 20.42 -1.56 2.94
N GLY A 292 21.56 -2.25 2.82
CA GLY A 292 21.69 -3.63 3.31
C GLY A 292 21.57 -3.74 4.84
N ALA A 293 22.06 -2.75 5.60
CA ALA A 293 21.90 -2.74 7.05
C ALA A 293 20.43 -2.53 7.46
N PHE A 294 19.71 -1.65 6.76
CA PHE A 294 18.28 -1.45 7.00
C PHE A 294 17.44 -2.70 6.72
N VAL A 295 17.79 -3.51 5.70
CA VAL A 295 17.13 -4.81 5.47
C VAL A 295 17.41 -5.82 6.59
N VAL A 296 18.61 -5.82 7.17
CA VAL A 296 18.87 -6.63 8.38
C VAL A 296 18.03 -6.13 9.54
N VAL A 297 17.95 -4.82 9.78
CA VAL A 297 17.11 -4.23 10.83
C VAL A 297 15.62 -4.52 10.59
N LEU A 298 15.19 -4.63 9.33
CA LEU A 298 13.81 -4.98 8.98
C LEU A 298 13.45 -6.42 9.39
N GLY A 299 14.37 -7.38 9.26
CA GLY A 299 14.12 -8.79 9.52
C GLY A 299 14.60 -9.32 10.89
N ALA A 300 15.74 -8.87 11.38
CA ALA A 300 16.39 -9.41 12.57
C ALA A 300 15.56 -9.30 13.86
N PRO A 301 14.87 -8.18 14.15
CA PRO A 301 14.03 -8.07 15.35
C PRO A 301 12.86 -9.06 15.36
N LEU A 302 12.37 -9.49 14.19
CA LEU A 302 11.31 -10.50 14.09
C LEU A 302 11.80 -11.89 14.52
N ILE A 303 13.09 -12.20 14.33
CA ILE A 303 13.70 -13.45 14.80
C ILE A 303 13.75 -13.46 16.34
N VAL A 304 14.00 -12.31 16.96
CA VAL A 304 14.06 -12.18 18.43
C VAL A 304 12.70 -12.51 19.09
N LEU A 305 11.59 -12.45 18.35
CA LEU A 305 10.27 -12.85 18.86
C LEU A 305 10.16 -14.36 19.21
N LEU A 306 11.08 -15.20 18.70
CA LEU A 306 11.25 -16.60 19.15
C LEU A 306 11.60 -16.70 20.63
N LEU A 307 12.38 -15.75 21.15
CA LEU A 307 12.85 -15.71 22.55
C LEU A 307 11.77 -15.32 23.55
N ALA A 308 10.52 -15.21 23.09
CA ALA A 308 9.39 -14.96 23.96
C ALA A 308 9.46 -13.68 24.82
N PRO A 309 9.88 -12.52 24.27
CA PRO A 309 10.07 -11.31 25.06
C PRO A 309 8.76 -10.77 25.67
N PRO A 310 8.84 -9.98 26.75
CA PRO A 310 7.67 -9.34 27.35
C PRO A 310 7.04 -8.32 26.39
N PHE A 311 5.76 -8.01 26.59
CA PHE A 311 4.97 -7.15 25.68
C PHE A 311 5.66 -5.83 25.28
N PRO A 312 6.24 -5.04 26.20
CA PRO A 312 6.93 -3.79 25.82
C PRO A 312 8.14 -4.02 24.91
N ALA A 313 8.86 -5.12 25.11
CA ALA A 313 10.00 -5.48 24.28
C ALA A 313 9.55 -5.94 22.88
N VAL A 314 8.43 -6.66 22.76
CA VAL A 314 7.83 -6.98 21.45
C VAL A 314 7.51 -5.68 20.68
N VAL A 315 6.86 -4.72 21.34
CA VAL A 315 6.52 -3.42 20.73
C VAL A 315 7.79 -2.69 20.28
N ALA A 316 8.81 -2.61 21.13
CA ALA A 316 10.08 -1.98 20.79
C ALA A 316 10.79 -2.67 19.59
N LEU A 317 10.78 -4.01 19.55
CA LEU A 317 11.33 -4.78 18.43
C LEU A 317 10.58 -4.52 17.12
N LEU A 318 9.25 -4.38 17.18
CA LEU A 318 8.42 -4.08 16.01
C LEU A 318 8.63 -2.63 15.51
N VAL A 319 8.76 -1.67 16.43
CA VAL A 319 9.18 -0.30 16.06
C VAL A 319 10.56 -0.33 15.41
N LEU A 320 11.51 -1.07 15.98
CA LEU A 320 12.85 -1.22 15.41
C LEU A 320 12.80 -1.86 14.01
N ALA A 321 12.03 -2.94 13.84
CA ALA A 321 11.82 -3.58 12.53
C ALA A 321 11.25 -2.59 11.52
N GLY A 322 10.25 -1.80 11.93
CA GLY A 322 9.65 -0.74 11.13
C GLY A 322 10.66 0.27 10.58
N THR A 323 11.67 0.67 11.38
CA THR A 323 12.72 1.59 10.90
C THR A 323 13.50 1.04 9.70
N GLY A 324 13.55 -0.28 9.56
CA GLY A 324 14.19 -0.98 8.45
C GLY A 324 13.58 -0.66 7.09
N TYR A 325 12.32 -0.23 7.01
CA TYR A 325 11.68 0.20 5.74
C TYR A 325 12.41 1.36 5.04
N ALA A 326 13.24 2.10 5.77
CA ALA A 326 14.09 3.14 5.20
C ALA A 326 15.08 2.63 4.13
N TYR A 327 15.28 1.31 4.01
CA TYR A 327 16.05 0.72 2.90
C TYR A 327 15.53 1.15 1.52
N GLY A 328 14.21 1.37 1.40
CA GLY A 328 13.59 1.84 0.16
C GLY A 328 14.20 3.14 -0.36
N LEU A 329 14.54 4.08 0.54
CA LEU A 329 15.18 5.35 0.19
C LEU A 329 16.58 5.17 -0.43
N GLY A 330 17.28 4.09 -0.07
CA GLY A 330 18.58 3.75 -0.66
C GLY A 330 18.46 3.06 -2.02
N VAL A 331 17.42 2.25 -2.22
CA VAL A 331 17.22 1.50 -3.47
C VAL A 331 16.53 2.34 -4.54
N GLN A 332 15.70 3.32 -4.14
CA GLN A 332 14.89 4.11 -5.06
C GLN A 332 15.72 4.94 -6.06
N ARG A 333 16.91 5.43 -5.68
CA ARG A 333 17.81 6.13 -6.63
C ARG A 333 18.36 5.21 -7.70
N ALA A 334 18.94 4.09 -7.31
CA ALA A 334 19.44 3.12 -8.28
C ALA A 334 18.33 2.54 -9.17
N PHE A 335 17.11 2.46 -8.66
CA PHE A 335 15.94 2.12 -9.46
C PHE A 335 15.60 3.21 -10.47
N LEU A 336 15.69 4.50 -10.10
CA LEU A 336 15.51 5.63 -11.01
C LEU A 336 16.62 5.72 -12.07
N ASP A 337 17.86 5.46 -11.69
CA ASP A 337 19.02 5.53 -12.58
C ASP A 337 19.02 4.36 -13.59
N ALA A 338 18.59 3.18 -13.17
CA ALA A 338 18.42 2.02 -14.04
C ALA A 338 17.17 2.11 -14.95
N ALA A 339 16.28 3.09 -14.73
CA ALA A 339 15.04 3.22 -15.47
C ALA A 339 15.26 3.95 -16.82
N PRO A 340 15.02 3.29 -17.97
CA PRO A 340 15.10 3.93 -19.29
C PRO A 340 14.17 5.13 -19.37
N ALA A 341 14.67 6.28 -19.83
CA ALA A 341 13.95 7.56 -19.82
C ALA A 341 12.59 7.48 -20.55
N ASP A 342 12.53 6.69 -21.61
CA ASP A 342 11.37 6.42 -22.46
C ASP A 342 10.33 5.48 -21.83
N ARG A 343 10.72 4.68 -20.82
CA ARG A 343 9.84 3.65 -20.21
C ARG A 343 9.71 3.72 -18.69
N ARG A 344 10.17 4.81 -18.05
CA ARG A 344 10.08 4.99 -16.59
C ARG A 344 8.67 4.75 -16.06
N GLY A 345 7.65 5.30 -16.73
CA GLY A 345 6.25 5.14 -16.31
C GLY A 345 5.78 3.68 -16.28
N GLN A 346 6.18 2.88 -17.28
CA GLN A 346 5.88 1.44 -17.34
C GLN A 346 6.62 0.67 -16.25
N LEU A 347 7.88 1.04 -15.96
CA LEU A 347 8.67 0.41 -14.91
C LEU A 347 8.11 0.68 -13.50
N PHE A 348 7.69 1.92 -13.22
CA PHE A 348 7.02 2.26 -11.95
C PHE A 348 5.65 1.60 -11.81
N ALA A 349 4.91 1.44 -12.91
CA ALA A 349 3.66 0.69 -12.92
C ALA A 349 3.91 -0.79 -12.59
N LEU A 350 4.90 -1.42 -13.25
CA LEU A 350 5.31 -2.80 -12.96
C LEU A 350 5.71 -2.96 -11.49
N PHE A 351 6.54 -2.04 -10.97
CA PHE A 351 6.96 -2.02 -9.57
C PHE A 351 5.77 -1.98 -8.62
N SER A 352 4.84 -1.05 -8.81
CA SER A 352 3.67 -0.88 -7.95
C SER A 352 2.74 -2.09 -8.01
N THR A 353 2.47 -2.59 -9.21
CA THR A 353 1.62 -3.77 -9.44
C THR A 353 2.21 -5.02 -8.80
N GLY A 354 3.51 -5.27 -8.97
CA GLY A 354 4.17 -6.41 -8.35
C GLY A 354 4.19 -6.30 -6.82
N LEU A 355 4.41 -5.10 -6.28
CA LEU A 355 4.42 -4.86 -4.85
C LEU A 355 3.04 -5.14 -4.22
N MET A 356 1.94 -4.71 -4.86
CA MET A 356 0.58 -5.04 -4.39
C MET A 356 0.27 -6.54 -4.49
N ALA A 357 0.65 -7.20 -5.60
CA ALA A 357 0.43 -8.63 -5.77
C ALA A 357 1.17 -9.44 -4.69
N LEU A 358 2.44 -9.12 -4.47
CA LEU A 358 3.26 -9.79 -3.45
C LEU A 358 2.83 -9.44 -2.01
N GLN A 359 2.34 -8.24 -1.75
CA GLN A 359 1.73 -7.89 -0.45
C GLN A 359 0.42 -8.63 -0.18
N GLY A 360 -0.31 -9.08 -1.21
CA GLY A 360 -1.45 -9.98 -1.05
C GLY A 360 -1.05 -11.44 -0.84
N VAL A 361 -0.04 -11.92 -1.60
CA VAL A 361 0.41 -13.32 -1.56
C VAL A 361 1.24 -13.63 -0.30
N GLY A 362 2.04 -12.69 0.20
CA GLY A 362 2.89 -12.86 1.39
C GLY A 362 2.11 -13.30 2.63
N PRO A 363 1.04 -12.57 3.04
CA PRO A 363 0.14 -12.97 4.11
C PRO A 363 -0.50 -14.34 3.93
N LEU A 364 -0.88 -14.72 2.70
CA LEU A 364 -1.44 -16.06 2.45
C LEU A 364 -0.42 -17.16 2.69
N LEU A 365 0.77 -17.03 2.12
CA LEU A 365 1.84 -18.02 2.26
C LEU A 365 2.26 -18.17 3.72
N LEU A 366 2.45 -17.05 4.43
CA LEU A 366 2.79 -17.12 5.85
C LEU A 366 1.62 -17.56 6.73
N GLY A 367 0.38 -17.26 6.34
CA GLY A 367 -0.83 -17.76 6.99
C GLY A 367 -0.88 -19.29 6.98
N VAL A 368 -0.64 -19.90 5.83
CA VAL A 368 -0.55 -21.37 5.68
C VAL A 368 0.60 -21.95 6.51
N ILE A 369 1.78 -21.32 6.49
CA ILE A 369 2.91 -21.76 7.32
C ILE A 369 2.58 -21.63 8.81
N ALA A 370 1.89 -20.58 9.23
CA ALA A 370 1.52 -20.34 10.62
C ALA A 370 0.46 -21.33 11.13
N GLU A 371 -0.41 -21.82 10.23
CA GLU A 371 -1.38 -22.87 10.53
C GLU A 371 -0.71 -24.24 10.68
N ALA A 372 0.26 -24.56 9.81
CA ALA A 372 1.03 -25.81 9.89
C ALA A 372 2.05 -25.84 11.05
N THR A 373 2.49 -24.67 11.53
CA THR A 373 3.52 -24.56 12.58
C THR A 373 3.01 -23.71 13.75
N THR A 374 3.51 -22.49 13.91
CA THR A 374 3.02 -21.48 14.84
C THR A 374 3.19 -20.08 14.23
N PRO A 375 2.36 -19.09 14.61
CA PRO A 375 2.54 -17.70 14.16
C PRO A 375 3.94 -17.14 14.47
N THR A 376 4.50 -17.46 15.64
CA THR A 376 5.84 -17.04 16.05
C THR A 376 6.92 -17.55 15.09
N LEU A 377 6.85 -18.83 14.71
CA LEU A 377 7.84 -19.44 13.82
C LEU A 377 7.69 -18.92 12.39
N ALA A 378 6.46 -18.73 11.90
CA ALA A 378 6.22 -18.12 10.59
C ALA A 378 6.76 -16.68 10.51
N ILE A 379 6.53 -15.86 11.55
CA ILE A 379 7.07 -14.49 11.64
C ILE A 379 8.60 -14.50 11.66
N ALA A 380 9.20 -15.40 12.43
CA ALA A 380 10.66 -15.49 12.51
C ALA A 380 11.29 -15.99 11.20
N LEU A 381 10.67 -16.96 10.51
CA LEU A 381 11.11 -17.41 9.20
C LEU A 381 11.07 -16.27 8.18
N ALA A 382 10.02 -15.45 8.21
CA ALA A 382 9.93 -14.26 7.37
C ALA A 382 11.03 -13.25 7.69
N GLY A 383 11.30 -13.00 8.97
CA GLY A 383 12.40 -12.15 9.41
C GLY A 383 13.78 -12.65 8.97
N ALA A 384 14.03 -13.95 9.11
CA ALA A 384 15.26 -14.59 8.66
C ALA A 384 15.42 -14.51 7.13
N ALA A 385 14.37 -14.84 6.38
CA ALA A 385 14.37 -14.72 4.93
C ALA A 385 14.62 -13.28 4.46
N THR A 386 14.02 -12.29 5.13
CA THR A 386 14.27 -10.86 4.85
C THR A 386 15.72 -10.48 5.15
N ALA A 387 16.28 -10.89 6.29
CA ALA A 387 17.67 -10.60 6.64
C ALA A 387 18.68 -11.24 5.66
N LEU A 388 18.38 -12.43 5.14
CA LEU A 388 19.18 -13.13 4.13
C LEU A 388 19.22 -12.44 2.77
N ILE A 389 18.34 -11.47 2.51
CA ILE A 389 18.35 -10.65 1.28
C ILE A 389 19.35 -9.50 1.38
N ALA A 390 19.77 -9.10 2.60
CA ALA A 390 20.72 -8.02 2.82
C ALA A 390 22.08 -8.15 2.09
N PRO A 391 22.71 -9.34 1.99
CA PRO A 391 23.94 -9.54 1.22
C PRO A 391 23.73 -9.28 -0.27
N ALA A 392 22.54 -9.63 -0.80
CA ALA A 392 22.18 -9.37 -2.19
C ALA A 392 21.97 -7.87 -2.50
N LEU A 393 21.96 -6.99 -1.50
CA LEU A 393 22.01 -5.54 -1.66
C LEU A 393 23.43 -4.98 -1.65
N ARG A 394 24.36 -5.64 -0.92
CA ARG A 394 25.77 -5.23 -0.82
C ARG A 394 26.60 -5.61 -2.05
N ALA A 395 26.22 -6.67 -2.75
CA ALA A 395 26.92 -7.13 -3.94
C ALA A 395 26.60 -6.27 -5.17
N ARG A 396 26.96 -4.98 -5.17
CA ARG A 396 27.18 -4.30 -6.46
C ARG A 396 28.58 -4.66 -6.96
N PRO A 397 28.73 -5.06 -8.24
CA PRO A 397 30.04 -5.08 -8.88
C PRO A 397 30.63 -3.67 -8.95
#